data_AF-A0A9X0GY79-F1
#
_entry.id   AF-A0A9X0GY79-F1
#
_cell.length_a   1.000
_cell.length_b   1.000
_cell.length_c   1.000
_cell.angle_alpha   90.00
_cell.angle_beta   90.00
_cell.angle_gamma   90.00
#
_symmetry.space_group_name_H-M   'P 1'
#
loop_
_entity.id
_entity.type
_entity.pdbx_description
1 polymer ?
#
loop_
_entity_poly.entity_id
_entity_poly.type
_entity_poly.pdbx_seq_one_letter_code
_entity_poly.pdbx_strand_id
1 'polypeptide(L)'
;MTKVKENAAIQLSAATSTSFDQINTFAHQYDRGGNLTINGKPSYSVDQAADYILRDNAAWTDRDGNGTINLTYTFLTAKPAGFDNSLGTFSAFNAQQKAQAVLSMQSWADVAKVSFTQAASGGDGHMTFGNYSNGSAGGAAFAYLPSGNSRTDGQSWYLVDNSY
;
A
#
# COMPACT_ATOMS: atom_id res chain seq x y z
N MET A 1 31.49 41.22 -30.49
CA MET A 1 30.51 41.89 -31.37
C MET A 1 30.46 41.12 -32.67
N THR A 2 29.65 40.05 -32.73
CA THR A 2 28.26 40.03 -33.24
C THR A 2 28.17 40.38 -34.72
N LYS A 3 27.70 39.41 -35.51
CA LYS A 3 26.60 39.61 -36.47
C LYS A 3 26.08 38.22 -36.89
N VAL A 4 25.14 37.75 -36.07
CA VAL A 4 24.25 36.62 -36.33
C VAL A 4 23.48 36.92 -37.62
N LYS A 5 23.61 36.04 -38.60
CA LYS A 5 22.76 36.02 -39.80
C LYS A 5 21.48 35.26 -39.47
N GLU A 6 20.37 35.97 -39.68
CA GLU A 6 19.15 35.51 -40.35
C GLU A 6 18.73 34.05 -40.16
N ASN A 7 17.61 33.85 -39.46
CA ASN A 7 16.44 33.27 -40.11
C ASN A 7 15.19 33.59 -39.30
N ALA A 8 14.29 34.33 -39.93
CA ALA A 8 12.94 34.54 -39.45
C ALA A 8 12.20 33.19 -39.39
N ALA A 9 12.05 32.65 -38.18
CA ALA A 9 10.95 31.76 -37.86
C ALA A 9 9.95 32.58 -37.04
N ILE A 10 9.11 33.32 -37.77
CA ILE A 10 7.69 33.49 -37.50
C ILE A 10 7.30 33.08 -36.07
N GLN A 11 7.38 34.00 -35.10
CA GLN A 11 6.50 33.95 -33.94
C GLN A 11 5.09 34.38 -34.40
N LEU A 12 4.44 33.54 -35.20
CA LEU A 12 2.98 33.44 -35.13
C LEU A 12 2.70 32.44 -34.00
N SER A 13 2.81 32.87 -32.74
CA SER A 13 1.95 32.27 -31.74
C SER A 13 0.56 32.85 -32.01
N ALA A 14 -0.19 32.23 -32.93
CA ALA A 14 -1.62 32.41 -32.91
C ALA A 14 -2.06 32.17 -31.46
N ALA A 15 -2.85 33.09 -30.89
CA ALA A 15 -3.40 32.86 -29.56
C ALA A 15 -4.05 31.48 -29.56
N THR A 16 -3.63 30.62 -28.63
CA THR A 16 -4.22 29.29 -28.47
C THR A 16 -5.70 29.45 -28.20
N SER A 17 -6.50 28.51 -28.67
CA SER A 17 -7.92 28.53 -28.35
C SER A 17 -8.10 28.19 -26.87
N THR A 18 -9.19 28.67 -26.27
CA THR A 18 -9.54 28.30 -24.89
C THR A 18 -9.66 26.78 -24.71
N SER A 19 -10.13 26.06 -25.73
CA SER A 19 -10.17 24.59 -25.74
C SER A 19 -8.77 23.96 -25.71
N PHE A 20 -7.82 24.52 -26.46
CA PHE A 20 -6.43 24.07 -26.39
C PHE A 20 -5.86 24.28 -24.98
N ASP A 21 -6.06 25.48 -24.40
CA ASP A 21 -5.54 25.79 -23.06
C ASP A 21 -6.14 24.89 -21.98
N GLN A 22 -7.43 24.56 -22.08
CA GLN A 22 -8.10 23.62 -21.18
C GLN A 22 -7.50 22.22 -21.25
N ILE A 23 -7.30 21.68 -22.46
CA ILE A 23 -6.70 20.37 -22.67
C ILE A 23 -5.25 20.36 -22.16
N ASN A 24 -4.47 21.39 -22.50
CA ASN A 24 -3.08 21.50 -22.08
C ASN A 24 -2.97 21.61 -20.55
N THR A 25 -3.79 22.44 -19.91
CA THR A 25 -3.84 22.55 -18.45
C THR A 25 -4.21 21.22 -17.80
N PHE A 26 -5.23 20.55 -18.33
CA PHE A 26 -5.68 19.26 -17.79
C PHE A 26 -4.61 18.17 -17.94
N ALA A 27 -3.90 18.14 -19.06
CA ALA A 27 -2.81 17.19 -19.31
C ALA A 27 -1.66 17.33 -18.29
N HIS A 28 -1.47 18.52 -17.72
CA HIS A 28 -0.41 18.84 -16.76
C HIS A 28 -0.91 19.00 -15.30
N GLN A 29 -2.19 18.70 -15.04
CA GLN A 29 -2.84 19.03 -13.77
C GLN A 29 -2.20 18.34 -12.54
N TYR A 30 -1.59 17.17 -12.73
CA TYR A 30 -1.01 16.37 -11.65
C TYR A 30 0.42 15.90 -11.98
N ASP A 31 1.17 16.74 -12.71
CA ASP A 31 2.57 16.46 -13.02
C ASP A 31 3.38 16.18 -11.74
N ARG A 32 4.22 15.14 -11.80
CA ARG A 32 5.01 14.65 -10.66
C ARG A 32 6.38 14.13 -11.10
N GLY A 33 7.34 14.12 -10.18
CA GLY A 33 8.73 13.73 -10.46
C GLY A 33 9.63 14.89 -10.90
N GLY A 34 10.84 14.54 -11.34
CA GLY A 34 11.85 15.51 -11.79
C GLY A 34 12.33 16.43 -10.67
N ASN A 35 12.56 17.70 -10.99
CA ASN A 35 13.00 18.72 -10.02
C ASN A 35 11.83 19.51 -9.40
N LEU A 36 10.59 18.98 -9.50
CA LEU A 36 9.41 19.65 -8.97
C LEU A 36 9.42 19.61 -7.44
N THR A 37 9.01 20.72 -6.84
CA THR A 37 8.71 20.82 -5.40
C THR A 37 7.24 21.17 -5.25
N ILE A 38 6.50 20.32 -4.54
CA ILE A 38 5.05 20.49 -4.31
C ILE A 38 4.84 20.55 -2.80
N ASN A 39 4.17 21.61 -2.31
CA ASN A 39 3.92 21.84 -0.87
C ASN A 39 5.20 21.76 -0.01
N GLY A 40 6.32 22.27 -0.53
CA GLY A 40 7.62 22.25 0.15
C GLY A 40 8.28 20.87 0.26
N LYS A 41 7.83 19.88 -0.52
CA LYS A 41 8.39 18.52 -0.55
C LYS A 41 8.89 18.15 -1.94
N PRO A 42 9.93 17.32 -2.05
CA PRO A 42 10.33 16.72 -3.32
C PRO A 42 9.16 15.96 -3.96
N SER A 43 8.92 16.20 -5.25
CA SER A 43 7.90 15.46 -6.00
C SER A 43 8.50 14.18 -6.56
N TYR A 44 7.99 13.03 -6.13
CA TYR A 44 8.44 11.72 -6.63
C TYR A 44 7.61 11.27 -7.84
N SER A 45 8.27 10.66 -8.82
CA SER A 45 7.61 9.83 -9.84
C SER A 45 6.90 8.63 -9.20
N VAL A 46 6.16 7.87 -10.01
CA VAL A 46 5.53 6.62 -9.53
C VAL A 46 6.61 5.62 -9.07
N ASP A 47 7.67 5.43 -9.84
CA ASP A 47 8.74 4.49 -9.52
C ASP A 47 9.52 4.90 -8.26
N GLN A 48 9.87 6.19 -8.12
CA GLN A 48 10.54 6.68 -6.90
C GLN A 48 9.67 6.51 -5.66
N ALA A 49 8.35 6.70 -5.78
CA ALA A 49 7.42 6.45 -4.70
C ALA A 49 7.33 4.95 -4.37
N ALA A 50 7.33 4.07 -5.38
CA ALA A 50 7.34 2.63 -5.20
C ALA A 50 8.62 2.17 -4.48
N ASP A 51 9.80 2.62 -4.92
CA ASP A 51 11.09 2.35 -4.26
C ASP A 51 11.06 2.79 -2.79
N TYR A 52 10.49 3.96 -2.51
CA TYR A 52 10.40 4.47 -1.15
C TYR A 52 9.40 3.68 -0.28
N ILE A 53 8.30 3.20 -0.86
CA ILE A 53 7.35 2.31 -0.16
C ILE A 53 8.04 0.97 0.18
N LEU A 54 8.87 0.45 -0.74
CA LEU A 54 9.54 -0.85 -0.64
C LEU A 54 10.90 -0.79 0.08
N ARG A 55 11.29 0.35 0.63
CA ARG A 55 12.64 0.62 1.19
C ARG A 55 13.11 -0.37 2.26
N ASP A 56 12.19 -1.02 2.96
CA ASP A 56 12.50 -1.99 4.02
C ASP A 56 12.94 -3.35 3.45
N ASN A 57 12.79 -3.58 2.14
CA ASN A 57 13.12 -4.82 1.44
C ASN A 57 12.50 -6.09 2.08
N ALA A 58 11.35 -5.94 2.74
CA ALA A 58 10.61 -7.02 3.37
C ALA A 58 9.57 -7.58 2.39
N ALA A 59 9.70 -8.87 2.05
CA ALA A 59 8.79 -9.55 1.13
C ALA A 59 8.67 -11.04 1.45
N TRP A 60 7.50 -11.61 1.16
CA TRP A 60 7.38 -13.06 1.02
C TRP A 60 8.06 -13.51 -0.27
N THR A 61 8.64 -14.71 -0.26
CA THR A 61 9.32 -15.30 -1.41
C THR A 61 8.53 -16.49 -1.92
N ASP A 62 8.45 -16.64 -3.24
CA ASP A 62 7.93 -17.84 -3.88
C ASP A 62 8.82 -19.04 -3.52
N ARG A 63 8.32 -19.95 -2.68
CA ARG A 63 9.09 -21.08 -2.14
C ARG A 63 9.02 -22.30 -3.04
N ASP A 64 7.96 -22.44 -3.83
CA ASP A 64 7.74 -23.60 -4.69
C ASP A 64 8.10 -23.34 -6.16
N GLY A 65 8.40 -22.08 -6.52
CA GLY A 65 8.88 -21.68 -7.83
C GLY A 65 7.80 -21.67 -8.90
N ASN A 66 6.52 -21.67 -8.51
CA ASN A 66 5.39 -21.66 -9.46
C ASN A 66 5.13 -20.27 -10.08
N GLY A 67 5.90 -19.27 -9.66
CA GLY A 67 5.86 -17.90 -10.12
C GLY A 67 4.74 -17.07 -9.50
N THR A 68 4.05 -17.56 -8.48
CA THR A 68 2.96 -16.88 -7.75
C THR A 68 3.26 -16.91 -6.26
N ILE A 69 3.09 -15.79 -5.56
CA ILE A 69 3.20 -15.79 -4.10
C ILE A 69 1.89 -16.33 -3.51
N ASN A 70 1.92 -17.53 -2.93
CA ASN A 70 0.75 -18.21 -2.39
C ASN A 70 0.66 -17.98 -0.88
N LEU A 71 -0.14 -16.99 -0.47
CA LEU A 71 -0.35 -16.66 0.93
C LEU A 71 -1.55 -17.41 1.49
N THR A 72 -1.42 -17.86 2.73
CA THR A 72 -2.55 -18.41 3.48
C THR A 72 -3.00 -17.46 4.58
N TYR A 73 -4.25 -17.57 5.02
CA TYR A 73 -4.75 -16.74 6.11
C TYR A 73 -5.70 -17.46 7.07
N THR A 74 -5.71 -17.00 8.33
CA THR A 74 -6.66 -17.41 9.37
C THR A 74 -7.29 -16.20 10.05
N PHE A 75 -8.62 -16.20 10.18
CA PHE A 75 -9.31 -15.36 11.18
C PHE A 75 -9.23 -16.02 12.55
N LEU A 76 -8.52 -15.40 13.49
CA LEU A 76 -8.33 -15.96 14.82
C LEU A 76 -9.69 -16.09 15.54
N THR A 77 -9.90 -17.24 16.18
CA THR A 77 -11.13 -17.55 16.94
C THR A 77 -10.92 -17.50 18.46
N ALA A 78 -9.67 -17.51 18.91
CA ALA A 78 -9.29 -17.45 20.32
C ALA A 78 -7.99 -16.64 20.48
N LYS A 79 -7.75 -16.15 21.71
CA LYS A 79 -6.55 -15.42 22.06
C LYS A 79 -5.31 -16.31 21.80
N PRO A 80 -4.39 -15.93 20.90
CA PRO A 80 -3.19 -16.73 20.65
C PRO A 80 -2.27 -16.72 21.88
N ALA A 81 -1.50 -17.78 22.08
CA ALA A 81 -0.59 -17.90 23.23
C ALA A 81 0.44 -16.76 23.32
N GLY A 82 0.83 -16.20 22.17
CA GLY A 82 1.76 -15.07 22.07
C GLY A 82 1.11 -13.69 22.07
N PHE A 83 -0.20 -13.57 22.38
CA PHE A 83 -0.89 -12.28 22.42
C PHE A 83 -0.25 -11.35 23.46
N ASP A 84 0.08 -10.13 23.05
CA ASP A 84 0.59 -9.12 23.97
C ASP A 84 -0.55 -8.61 24.86
N ASN A 85 -0.47 -8.89 26.16
CA ASN A 85 -1.49 -8.48 27.12
C ASN A 85 -1.59 -6.95 27.26
N SER A 86 -0.59 -6.18 26.81
CA SER A 86 -0.68 -4.72 26.75
C SER A 86 -1.78 -4.24 25.79
N LEU A 87 -2.17 -5.07 24.82
CA LEU A 87 -3.22 -4.80 23.83
C LEU A 87 -4.65 -4.97 24.40
N GLY A 88 -4.78 -5.29 25.69
CA GLY A 88 -6.07 -5.46 26.35
C GLY A 88 -6.70 -6.82 26.05
N THR A 89 -7.95 -6.83 25.57
CA THR A 89 -8.72 -8.05 25.34
C THR A 89 -8.73 -8.42 23.86
N PHE A 90 -8.55 -9.72 23.58
CA PHE A 90 -8.74 -10.28 22.25
C PHE A 90 -10.23 -10.40 21.91
N SER A 91 -10.60 -10.08 20.68
CA SER A 91 -11.84 -10.57 20.09
C SER A 91 -11.65 -11.06 18.65
N ALA A 92 -12.42 -12.07 18.27
CA ALA A 92 -12.41 -12.59 16.91
C ALA A 92 -13.05 -11.59 15.94
N PHE A 93 -12.64 -11.64 14.68
CA PHE A 93 -13.34 -10.90 13.61
C PHE A 93 -14.81 -11.34 13.53
N ASN A 94 -15.72 -10.37 13.47
CA ASN A 94 -17.12 -10.63 13.19
C ASN A 94 -17.35 -10.96 11.70
N ALA A 95 -18.58 -11.32 11.32
CA ALA A 95 -18.91 -11.71 9.95
C ALA A 95 -18.61 -10.62 8.92
N GLN A 96 -18.90 -9.36 9.24
CA GLN A 96 -18.65 -8.22 8.35
C GLN A 96 -17.15 -7.98 8.16
N GLN A 97 -16.37 -8.02 9.24
CA GLN A 97 -14.91 -7.87 9.18
C GLN A 97 -14.27 -8.97 8.32
N LYS A 98 -14.73 -10.22 8.46
CA LYS A 98 -14.27 -11.34 7.62
C LYS A 98 -14.55 -11.11 6.14
N ALA A 99 -15.78 -10.72 5.81
CA ALA A 99 -16.17 -10.46 4.42
C ALA A 99 -15.33 -9.33 3.80
N GLN A 100 -15.11 -8.23 4.54
CA GLN A 100 -14.30 -7.10 4.05
C GLN A 100 -12.81 -7.43 3.96
N ALA A 101 -12.28 -8.25 4.86
CA ALA A 101 -10.89 -8.70 4.77
C ALA A 101 -10.65 -9.55 3.51
N VAL A 102 -11.60 -10.42 3.14
CA VAL A 102 -11.51 -11.20 1.89
C VAL A 102 -11.54 -10.28 0.67
N LEU A 103 -12.44 -9.28 0.62
CA LEU A 103 -12.47 -8.30 -0.47
C LEU A 103 -11.17 -7.46 -0.54
N SER A 104 -10.62 -7.10 0.61
CA SER A 104 -9.36 -6.36 0.69
C SER A 104 -8.20 -7.20 0.11
N MET A 105 -8.11 -8.48 0.49
CA MET A 105 -7.13 -9.40 -0.09
C MET A 105 -7.34 -9.60 -1.60
N GLN A 106 -8.59 -9.70 -2.06
CA GLN A 106 -8.90 -9.77 -3.49
C GLN A 106 -8.36 -8.55 -4.25
N SER A 107 -8.56 -7.34 -3.72
CA SER A 107 -8.06 -6.12 -4.38
C SER A 107 -6.54 -6.09 -4.54
N TRP A 108 -5.80 -6.75 -3.64
CA TRP A 108 -4.35 -6.94 -3.78
C TRP A 108 -4.01 -8.00 -4.84
N ALA A 109 -4.75 -9.12 -4.88
CA ALA A 109 -4.56 -10.17 -5.89
C ALA A 109 -4.93 -9.71 -7.31
N ASP A 110 -5.82 -8.73 -7.47
CA ASP A 110 -6.24 -8.20 -8.77
C ASP A 110 -5.10 -7.46 -9.51
N VAL A 111 -4.12 -6.92 -8.78
CA VAL A 111 -3.04 -6.08 -9.34
C VAL A 111 -1.64 -6.68 -9.17
N ALA A 112 -1.50 -7.79 -8.45
CA ALA A 112 -0.23 -8.46 -8.18
C ALA A 112 -0.36 -9.97 -8.32
N LYS A 113 0.75 -10.66 -8.62
CA LYS A 113 0.77 -12.12 -8.79
C LYS A 113 0.85 -12.85 -7.43
N VAL A 114 -0.21 -12.68 -6.64
CA VAL A 114 -0.39 -13.23 -5.29
C VAL A 114 -1.74 -13.95 -5.21
N SER A 115 -1.80 -15.05 -4.46
CA SER A 115 -3.04 -15.77 -4.15
C SER A 115 -3.27 -15.81 -2.65
N PHE A 116 -4.55 -15.85 -2.23
CA PHE A 116 -4.94 -15.91 -0.82
C PHE A 116 -5.87 -17.10 -0.58
N THR A 117 -5.45 -18.02 0.28
CA THR A 117 -6.25 -19.21 0.64
C THR A 117 -6.48 -19.28 2.14
N GLN A 118 -7.73 -19.45 2.57
CA GLN A 118 -8.00 -19.67 3.99
C GLN A 118 -7.52 -21.06 4.40
N ALA A 119 -6.56 -21.14 5.32
CA ALA A 119 -5.98 -22.40 5.81
C ALA A 119 -5.37 -22.19 7.19
N ALA A 120 -5.21 -23.26 7.99
CA ALA A 120 -4.66 -23.13 9.34
C ALA A 120 -3.18 -22.69 9.39
N SER A 121 -2.41 -22.97 8.33
CA SER A 121 -1.00 -22.60 8.16
C SER A 121 -0.53 -22.97 6.75
N GLY A 122 0.65 -22.47 6.34
CA GLY A 122 1.34 -22.91 5.13
C GLY A 122 1.49 -21.81 4.07
N GLY A 123 1.74 -22.22 2.82
CA GLY A 123 2.06 -21.31 1.72
C GLY A 123 3.44 -20.66 1.84
N ASP A 124 3.68 -19.65 1.00
CA ASP A 124 4.88 -18.82 1.00
C ASP A 124 4.95 -17.90 2.22
N GLY A 125 3.78 -17.61 2.78
CA GLY A 125 3.56 -16.87 4.01
C GLY A 125 2.18 -17.14 4.60
N HIS A 126 2.05 -16.94 5.91
CA HIS A 126 0.78 -17.09 6.63
C HIS A 126 0.40 -15.79 7.31
N MET A 127 -0.87 -15.39 7.14
CA MET A 127 -1.41 -14.15 7.70
C MET A 127 -2.47 -14.46 8.74
N THR A 128 -2.57 -13.60 9.76
CA THR A 128 -3.64 -13.71 10.76
C THR A 128 -4.33 -12.37 11.01
N PHE A 129 -5.61 -12.46 11.32
CA PHE A 129 -6.48 -11.32 11.60
C PHE A 129 -7.15 -11.50 12.96
N GLY A 130 -7.04 -10.50 13.82
CA GLY A 130 -7.69 -10.47 15.12
C GLY A 130 -7.89 -9.05 15.64
N ASN A 131 -8.81 -8.89 16.59
CA ASN A 131 -9.04 -7.59 17.22
C ASN A 131 -8.35 -7.50 18.59
N TYR A 132 -8.09 -6.27 19.02
CA TYR A 132 -7.64 -5.91 20.36
C TYR A 132 -8.43 -4.72 20.89
N SER A 133 -8.37 -4.43 22.20
CA SER A 133 -9.25 -3.45 22.84
C SER A 133 -8.55 -2.26 23.49
N ASN A 134 -7.23 -2.30 23.68
CA ASN A 134 -6.50 -1.20 24.29
C ASN A 134 -5.91 -0.26 23.24
N GLY A 135 -6.61 0.83 22.94
CA GLY A 135 -6.19 1.87 22.01
C GLY A 135 -5.19 2.89 22.57
N SER A 136 -4.65 2.72 23.79
CA SER A 136 -3.80 3.72 24.45
C SER A 136 -2.53 4.10 23.66
N ALA A 137 -2.10 3.26 22.72
CA ALA A 137 -0.98 3.53 21.80
C ALA A 137 -1.35 4.47 20.63
N GLY A 138 -2.63 4.83 20.46
CA GLY A 138 -3.11 5.83 19.50
C GLY A 138 -3.32 5.33 18.06
N GLY A 139 -3.09 4.05 17.76
CA GLY A 139 -3.31 3.46 16.45
C GLY A 139 -4.69 2.79 16.32
N ALA A 140 -5.36 2.94 15.18
CA ALA A 140 -6.59 2.20 14.87
C ALA A 140 -6.34 0.72 14.52
N ALA A 141 -5.14 0.41 14.03
CA ALA A 141 -4.70 -0.93 13.67
C ALA A 141 -3.16 -0.95 13.55
N PHE A 142 -2.57 -2.15 13.54
CA PHE A 142 -1.16 -2.35 13.19
C PHE A 142 -0.95 -3.72 12.55
N ALA A 143 0.18 -3.89 11.86
CA ALA A 143 0.57 -5.15 11.24
C ALA A 143 2.09 -5.30 11.22
N TYR A 144 2.56 -6.52 10.99
CA TYR A 144 3.98 -6.83 10.88
C TYR A 144 4.37 -7.17 9.44
N LEU A 145 5.45 -6.56 8.97
CA LEU A 145 6.07 -6.86 7.68
C LEU A 145 6.59 -8.31 7.64
N PRO A 146 6.66 -8.94 6.44
CA PRO A 146 7.33 -10.22 6.26
C PRO A 146 8.85 -10.04 6.31
N SER A 147 9.37 -9.94 7.53
CA SER A 147 10.79 -9.61 7.82
C SER A 147 11.64 -10.83 8.14
N GLY A 148 11.07 -12.04 8.08
CA GLY A 148 11.69 -13.29 8.48
C GLY A 148 11.47 -13.64 9.95
N ASN A 149 10.65 -12.89 10.69
CA ASN A 149 10.26 -13.20 12.06
C ASN A 149 9.02 -14.09 12.07
N SER A 150 9.24 -15.41 12.10
CA SER A 150 8.16 -16.41 12.09
C SER A 150 7.13 -16.29 13.21
N ARG A 151 7.44 -15.56 14.29
CA ARG A 151 6.50 -15.34 15.39
C ARG A 151 5.45 -14.29 15.06
N THR A 152 5.79 -13.24 14.30
CA THR A 152 4.94 -12.05 14.11
C THR A 152 4.62 -11.75 12.67
N ASP A 153 5.41 -12.21 11.70
CA ASP A 153 5.20 -11.94 10.28
C ASP A 153 3.76 -12.28 9.85
N GLY A 154 3.15 -11.38 9.09
CA GLY A 154 1.79 -11.56 8.56
C GLY A 154 0.66 -11.38 9.57
N GLN A 155 0.95 -11.11 10.86
CA GLN A 155 -0.10 -10.73 11.81
C GLN A 155 -0.60 -9.31 11.54
N SER A 156 -1.93 -9.12 11.62
CA SER A 156 -2.58 -7.81 11.60
C SER A 156 -3.65 -7.73 12.70
N TRP A 157 -3.68 -6.59 13.38
CA TRP A 157 -4.44 -6.35 14.60
C TRP A 157 -5.25 -5.07 14.49
N TYR A 158 -6.52 -5.10 14.89
CA TYR A 158 -7.49 -4.03 14.67
C TYR A 158 -8.16 -3.63 15.98
N LEU A 159 -8.17 -2.34 16.29
CA LEU A 159 -8.77 -1.83 17.52
C LEU A 159 -10.29 -1.94 17.44
N VAL A 160 -10.88 -2.56 18.46
CA VAL A 160 -12.32 -2.55 18.71
C VAL A 160 -12.51 -2.25 20.19
N ASP A 161 -12.99 -1.05 20.47
CA ASP A 161 -13.35 -0.62 21.81
C ASP A 161 -14.69 0.13 21.79
N ASN A 162 -15.14 0.57 22.98
CA ASN A 162 -16.41 1.28 23.12
C ASN A 162 -16.31 2.79 22.79
N SER A 163 -15.19 3.26 22.27
CA SER A 163 -14.96 4.68 21.96
C SER A 163 -15.24 5.04 20.49
N TYR A 164 -15.63 4.05 19.67
CA TYR A 164 -16.02 4.19 18.26
C TYR A 164 -17.43 3.68 17.99
#